data_AF-A0A3A5ANG7-F1
#
_entry.id   AF-A0A3A5ANG7-F1
#
_cell.length_a   1.000
_cell.length_b   1.000
_cell.length_c   1.000
_cell.angle_alpha   90.00
_cell.angle_beta   90.00
_cell.angle_gamma   90.00
#
_symmetry.space_group_name_H-M   'P 1'
#
loop_
_entity.id
_entity.type
_entity.pdbx_description
1 polymer ?
#
loop_
_entity_poly.entity_id
_entity_poly.type
_entity_poly.pdbx_seq_one_letter_code
_entity_poly.pdbx_strand_id
1 'polypeptide(L)'
;MKCPGQDSRYWKPGAIFDARCPKCDAEVEFFKDDTTRRCRSCGHQFLNPSMDFGCASYCQYAEQCIGNLPPELIAQKQDLLKDRVAVEMKRYFKNDFRRIAHATRVARYAEQIGRREGGNLGIILTAAYLHDIGIKEAERKYDSTAARYQEEEGPPVAREILTSLGAGEEMIEEVCDIVAHHHHPRAEENVNFKSLYDADRLVNMEEDLKEKPLSEEKMKGIIEKSFLTGSGIQIARELFFPKQENNRGKI
;
A
#
# COMPACT_ATOMS: atom_id res chain seq x y z
N MET A 1 -28.23 25.46 17.78
CA MET A 1 -29.29 24.53 17.31
C MET A 1 -28.81 23.11 17.62
N LYS A 2 -29.60 22.27 18.31
CA LYS A 2 -29.25 20.87 18.57
C LYS A 2 -29.66 20.01 17.36
N CYS A 3 -28.78 19.12 16.90
CA CYS A 3 -29.08 18.25 15.77
C CYS A 3 -30.24 17.29 16.11
N PRO A 4 -31.22 17.10 15.21
CA PRO A 4 -32.25 16.08 15.36
C PRO A 4 -31.59 14.70 15.52
N GLY A 5 -31.64 14.14 16.73
CA GLY A 5 -30.94 12.89 17.08
C GLY A 5 -30.24 12.94 18.45
N GLN A 6 -29.72 14.10 18.84
CA GLN A 6 -29.04 14.33 20.14
C GLN A 6 -29.95 14.91 21.23
N ASP A 7 -31.26 15.00 20.96
CA ASP A 7 -32.23 15.39 21.97
C ASP A 7 -32.68 14.14 22.75
N SER A 8 -32.18 14.01 23.98
CA SER A 8 -32.45 12.89 24.88
C SER A 8 -33.93 12.69 25.20
N ARG A 9 -34.76 13.71 24.98
CA ARG A 9 -36.23 13.64 25.20
C ARG A 9 -36.95 12.71 24.22
N TYR A 10 -36.35 12.39 23.08
CA TYR A 10 -36.96 11.52 22.05
C TYR A 10 -36.29 10.14 21.96
N TRP A 11 -35.52 9.76 22.99
CA TRP A 11 -34.80 8.50 22.99
C TRP A 11 -35.74 7.34 23.32
N LYS A 12 -35.57 6.24 22.57
CA LYS A 12 -36.32 5.00 22.75
C LYS A 12 -35.54 4.04 23.66
N PRO A 13 -36.20 3.00 24.23
CA PRO A 13 -35.48 1.90 24.89
C PRO A 13 -34.37 1.35 23.98
N GLY A 14 -33.16 1.18 24.52
CA GLY A 14 -31.94 0.83 23.76
C GLY A 14 -31.06 2.01 23.34
N ALA A 15 -31.43 3.26 23.70
CA ALA A 15 -30.57 4.43 23.48
C ALA A 15 -29.39 4.54 24.46
N ILE A 16 -29.41 3.73 25.53
CA ILE A 16 -28.31 3.50 26.45
C ILE A 16 -28.12 1.98 26.49
N PHE A 17 -26.89 1.52 26.36
CA PHE A 17 -26.56 0.08 26.38
C PHE A 17 -25.15 -0.12 26.92
N ASP A 18 -24.89 -1.32 27.44
CA ASP A 18 -23.58 -1.69 27.96
C ASP A 18 -22.75 -2.42 26.89
N ALA A 19 -21.47 -2.09 26.84
CA ALA A 19 -20.48 -2.77 26.02
C ALA A 19 -19.32 -3.27 26.90
N ARG A 20 -18.72 -4.39 26.53
CA ARG A 20 -17.54 -4.91 27.23
C ARG A 20 -16.27 -4.22 26.75
N CYS A 21 -15.43 -3.81 27.69
CA CYS A 21 -14.13 -3.23 27.37
C CYS A 21 -13.21 -4.29 26.73
N PRO A 22 -12.68 -4.07 25.52
CA PRO A 22 -11.83 -5.06 24.83
C PRO A 22 -10.51 -5.35 25.55
N LYS A 23 -10.10 -4.52 26.52
CA LYS A 23 -8.85 -4.67 27.27
C LYS A 23 -9.00 -5.39 28.61
N CYS A 24 -10.12 -5.21 29.30
CA CYS A 24 -10.30 -5.71 30.68
C CYS A 24 -11.65 -6.37 30.94
N ASP A 25 -12.48 -6.50 29.91
CA ASP A 25 -13.83 -7.10 29.94
C ASP A 25 -14.85 -6.41 30.88
N ALA A 26 -14.49 -5.31 31.53
CA ALA A 26 -15.41 -4.55 32.36
C ALA A 26 -16.53 -3.92 31.52
N GLU A 27 -17.74 -3.87 32.09
CA GLU A 27 -18.89 -3.22 31.47
C GLU A 27 -18.70 -1.70 31.43
N VAL A 28 -19.02 -1.12 30.27
CA VAL A 28 -18.95 0.30 29.99
C VAL A 28 -20.25 0.73 29.33
N GLU A 29 -20.96 1.61 30.00
CA GLU A 29 -22.19 2.21 29.49
C GLU A 29 -21.90 3.17 28.33
N PHE A 30 -22.62 2.99 27.23
CA PHE A 30 -22.65 3.86 26.06
C PHE A 30 -24.02 4.46 25.85
N PHE A 31 -24.03 5.71 25.44
CA PHE A 31 -25.18 6.42 24.89
C PHE A 31 -25.11 6.25 23.37
N LYS A 32 -26.27 6.16 22.69
CA LYS A 32 -26.34 5.91 21.25
C LYS A 32 -25.58 6.94 20.39
N ASP A 33 -25.34 8.13 20.92
CA ASP A 33 -24.64 9.25 20.27
C ASP A 33 -23.21 9.45 20.79
N ASP A 34 -22.75 8.62 21.73
CA ASP A 34 -21.34 8.56 22.08
C ASP A 34 -20.57 7.91 20.94
N THR A 35 -19.59 8.62 20.39
CA THR A 35 -18.64 8.05 19.44
C THR A 35 -17.63 7.13 20.14
N THR A 36 -17.15 7.54 21.33
CA THR A 36 -16.16 6.80 22.14
C THR A 36 -16.45 6.96 23.63
N ARG A 37 -16.04 5.98 24.44
CA ARG A 37 -16.05 6.06 25.92
C ARG A 37 -14.76 5.55 26.51
N ARG A 38 -14.40 6.08 27.68
CA ARG A 38 -13.26 5.64 28.49
C ARG A 38 -13.73 4.64 29.55
N CYS A 39 -13.15 3.45 29.56
CA CYS A 39 -13.38 2.45 30.60
C CYS A 39 -12.91 2.97 31.96
N ARG A 40 -13.79 2.94 32.98
CA ARG A 40 -13.46 3.39 34.35
C ARG A 40 -12.48 2.45 35.07
N SER A 41 -12.44 1.17 34.70
CA SER A 41 -11.61 0.16 35.35
C SER A 41 -10.14 0.19 34.90
N CYS A 42 -9.88 0.39 33.61
CA CYS A 42 -8.52 0.33 33.05
C CYS A 42 -8.07 1.59 32.30
N GLY A 43 -8.95 2.59 32.15
CA GLY A 43 -8.65 3.84 31.43
C GLY A 43 -8.59 3.72 29.91
N HIS A 44 -8.79 2.52 29.32
CA HIS A 44 -8.79 2.33 27.88
C HIS A 44 -10.01 3.02 27.24
N GLN A 45 -9.77 3.82 26.20
CA GLN A 45 -10.82 4.48 25.42
C GLN A 45 -11.07 3.69 24.15
N PHE A 46 -12.34 3.38 23.87
CA PHE A 46 -12.74 2.57 22.70
C PHE A 46 -14.04 3.08 22.08
N LEU A 47 -14.26 2.66 20.82
CA LEU A 47 -15.41 3.06 20.02
C LEU A 47 -16.71 2.45 20.53
N ASN A 48 -17.82 3.14 20.22
CA ASN A 48 -19.16 2.61 20.38
C ASN A 48 -19.39 1.42 19.42
N PRO A 49 -19.59 0.18 19.94
CA PRO A 49 -19.75 -1.01 19.08
C PRO A 49 -21.05 -1.02 18.28
N SER A 50 -22.05 -0.24 18.69
CA SER A 50 -23.37 -0.16 18.06
C SER A 50 -23.43 0.94 16.99
N MET A 51 -22.33 1.68 16.75
CA MET A 51 -22.25 2.75 15.76
C MET A 51 -21.49 2.29 14.51
N ASP A 52 -22.06 2.52 13.33
CA ASP A 52 -21.43 2.18 12.06
C ASP A 52 -20.41 3.26 11.66
N PHE A 53 -19.13 2.89 11.69
CA PHE A 53 -18.00 3.72 11.27
C PHE A 53 -17.50 3.39 9.86
N GLY A 54 -18.32 2.77 9.01
CA GLY A 54 -17.98 2.55 7.60
C GLY A 54 -17.50 3.83 6.91
N CYS A 55 -18.04 5.00 7.30
CA CYS A 55 -17.60 6.30 6.79
C CYS A 55 -16.16 6.69 7.14
N ALA A 56 -15.66 6.21 8.28
CA ALA A 56 -14.31 6.48 8.76
C ALA A 56 -13.24 5.86 7.84
N SER A 57 -13.56 4.69 7.27
CA SER A 57 -12.61 3.92 6.44
C SER A 57 -12.16 4.68 5.18
N TYR A 58 -13.00 5.57 4.64
CA TYR A 58 -12.73 6.34 3.43
C TYR A 58 -12.54 7.85 3.65
N CYS A 59 -12.83 8.36 4.86
CA CYS A 59 -12.78 9.79 5.14
C CYS A 59 -11.36 10.25 5.53
N GLN A 60 -10.86 11.28 4.85
CA GLN A 60 -9.58 11.92 5.20
C GLN A 60 -9.59 12.55 6.60
N TYR A 61 -10.75 13.01 7.08
CA TYR A 61 -10.93 13.66 8.38
C TYR A 61 -11.36 12.69 9.50
N ALA A 62 -11.28 11.38 9.28
CA ALA A 62 -11.78 10.37 10.23
C ALA A 62 -11.18 10.51 11.64
N GLU A 63 -9.90 10.82 11.77
CA GLU A 63 -9.23 11.04 13.06
C GLU A 63 -9.78 12.26 13.80
N GLN A 64 -10.17 13.31 13.08
CA GLN A 64 -10.79 14.50 13.69
C GLN A 64 -12.22 14.22 14.16
N CYS A 65 -12.93 13.31 13.48
CA CYS A 65 -14.30 12.93 13.81
C CYS A 65 -14.38 11.88 14.94
N ILE A 66 -13.44 10.95 15.00
CA ILE A 66 -13.50 9.74 15.86
C ILE A 66 -12.43 9.77 16.95
N GLY A 67 -11.38 10.56 16.78
CA GLY A 67 -10.20 10.54 17.63
C GLY A 67 -9.29 9.37 17.26
N ASN A 68 -8.96 8.54 18.25
CA ASN A 68 -8.09 7.39 18.04
C ASN A 68 -8.83 6.27 17.29
N LEU A 69 -8.46 6.07 16.03
CA LEU A 69 -8.96 4.96 15.23
C LEU A 69 -8.40 3.62 15.77
N PRO A 70 -9.23 2.58 15.90
CA PRO A 70 -8.77 1.22 16.13
C PRO A 70 -7.75 0.78 15.07
N PRO A 71 -6.75 -0.05 15.43
CA PRO A 71 -5.78 -0.58 14.48
C PRO A 71 -6.42 -1.24 13.25
N GLU A 72 -7.55 -1.91 13.42
CA GLU A 72 -8.28 -2.59 12.35
C GLU A 72 -8.83 -1.59 11.31
N LEU A 73 -9.37 -0.45 11.76
CA LEU A 73 -9.88 0.61 10.87
C LEU A 73 -8.73 1.34 10.17
N ILE A 74 -7.58 1.50 10.83
CA ILE A 74 -6.37 2.06 10.19
C ILE A 74 -5.89 1.14 9.08
N ALA A 75 -5.77 -0.16 9.35
CA ALA A 75 -5.38 -1.15 8.35
C ALA A 75 -6.35 -1.18 7.17
N GLN A 76 -7.67 -1.13 7.43
CA GLN A 76 -8.68 -1.06 6.37
C GLN A 76 -8.57 0.23 5.54
N LYS A 77 -8.31 1.38 6.19
CA LYS A 77 -8.10 2.66 5.49
C LYS A 77 -6.85 2.61 4.60
N GLN A 78 -5.76 2.01 5.07
CA GLN A 78 -4.55 1.81 4.27
C GLN A 78 -4.78 0.86 3.08
N ASP A 79 -5.56 -0.21 3.29
CA ASP A 79 -5.93 -1.14 2.22
C ASP A 79 -6.80 -0.47 1.14
N LEU A 80 -7.71 0.42 1.53
CA LEU A 80 -8.49 1.23 0.58
C LEU A 80 -7.63 2.32 -0.09
N LEU A 81 -6.60 2.82 0.59
CA LEU A 81 -5.71 3.85 0.04
C LEU A 81 -4.92 3.32 -1.15
N LYS A 82 -4.32 2.13 -1.06
CA LYS A 82 -3.56 1.54 -2.18
C LYS A 82 -4.43 1.36 -3.44
N ASP A 83 -5.71 1.01 -3.28
CA ASP A 83 -6.63 0.82 -4.40
C ASP A 83 -6.96 2.17 -5.07
N ARG A 84 -7.13 3.22 -4.27
CA ARG A 84 -7.30 4.59 -4.77
C ARG A 84 -6.05 5.10 -5.47
N VAL A 85 -4.86 4.80 -4.96
CA VAL A 85 -3.59 5.13 -5.61
C VAL A 85 -3.50 4.45 -6.99
N ALA A 86 -3.87 3.17 -7.09
CA ALA A 86 -3.91 2.46 -8.36
C ALA A 86 -4.87 3.11 -9.38
N VAL A 87 -5.99 3.67 -8.92
CA VAL A 87 -6.93 4.42 -9.77
C VAL A 87 -6.32 5.75 -10.22
N GLU A 88 -5.69 6.50 -9.32
CA GLU A 88 -5.03 7.78 -9.68
C GLU A 88 -3.86 7.58 -10.64
N MET A 89 -3.04 6.53 -10.44
CA MET A 89 -1.98 6.14 -11.39
C MET A 89 -2.57 5.91 -12.79
N LYS A 90 -3.66 5.14 -12.91
CA LYS A 90 -4.33 4.89 -14.21
C LYS A 90 -4.86 6.19 -14.83
N ARG A 91 -5.45 7.08 -14.03
CA ARG A 91 -5.92 8.40 -14.49
C ARG A 91 -4.77 9.26 -15.00
N TYR A 92 -3.64 9.23 -14.31
CA TYR A 92 -2.46 10.00 -14.68
C TYR A 92 -1.86 9.51 -16.02
N PHE A 93 -1.70 8.20 -16.19
CA PHE A 93 -1.17 7.60 -17.42
C PHE A 93 -2.18 7.57 -18.60
N LYS A 94 -3.48 7.73 -18.33
CA LYS A 94 -4.55 7.77 -19.34
C LYS A 94 -4.54 6.53 -20.23
N ASN A 95 -4.09 6.67 -21.48
CA ASN A 95 -4.08 5.61 -22.49
C ASN A 95 -2.71 4.91 -22.60
N ASP A 96 -1.76 5.23 -21.73
CA ASP A 96 -0.47 4.54 -21.68
C ASP A 96 -0.62 3.17 -21.00
N PHE A 97 -1.26 2.25 -21.72
CA PHE A 97 -1.56 0.90 -21.23
C PHE A 97 -0.29 0.10 -20.93
N ARG A 98 0.83 0.42 -21.60
CA ARG A 98 2.11 -0.24 -21.37
C ARG A 98 2.60 0.07 -19.95
N ARG A 99 2.66 1.35 -19.57
CA ARG A 99 3.11 1.77 -18.23
C ARG A 99 2.13 1.32 -17.14
N ILE A 100 0.83 1.38 -17.40
CA ILE A 100 -0.20 0.86 -16.49
C ILE A 100 -0.01 -0.64 -16.24
N ALA A 101 0.19 -1.43 -17.30
CA ALA A 101 0.39 -2.87 -17.20
C ALA A 101 1.73 -3.23 -16.53
N HIS A 102 2.77 -2.43 -16.76
CA HIS A 102 4.06 -2.54 -16.08
C HIS A 102 3.88 -2.34 -14.56
N ALA A 103 3.43 -1.16 -14.12
CA ALA A 103 3.22 -0.87 -12.70
C ALA A 103 2.29 -1.86 -12.00
N THR A 104 1.24 -2.34 -12.68
CA THR A 104 0.34 -3.37 -12.13
C THR A 104 1.04 -4.71 -11.90
N ARG A 105 1.95 -5.14 -12.80
CA ARG A 105 2.75 -6.35 -12.60
C ARG A 105 3.79 -6.16 -11.51
N VAL A 106 4.41 -4.98 -11.43
CA VAL A 106 5.36 -4.64 -10.36
C VAL A 106 4.65 -4.74 -9.01
N ALA A 107 3.47 -4.11 -8.86
CA ALA A 107 2.68 -4.19 -7.62
C ALA A 107 2.36 -5.64 -7.21
N ARG A 108 2.05 -6.53 -8.17
CA ARG A 108 1.78 -7.95 -7.89
C ARG A 108 3.00 -8.70 -7.33
N TYR A 109 4.20 -8.43 -7.85
CA TYR A 109 5.42 -9.03 -7.32
C TYR A 109 5.85 -8.38 -6.00
N ALA A 110 5.72 -7.06 -5.89
CA ALA A 110 6.01 -6.30 -4.69
C ALA A 110 5.14 -6.75 -3.51
N GLU A 111 3.87 -7.08 -3.75
CA GLU A 111 3.00 -7.67 -2.73
C GLU A 111 3.56 -9.01 -2.21
N GLN A 112 3.96 -9.89 -3.10
CA GLN A 112 4.47 -11.22 -2.74
C GLN A 112 5.78 -11.14 -1.97
N ILE A 113 6.70 -10.27 -2.42
CA ILE A 113 7.99 -10.06 -1.76
C ILE A 113 7.76 -9.40 -0.40
N GLY A 114 7.00 -8.30 -0.35
CA GLY A 114 6.71 -7.58 0.88
C GLY A 114 6.07 -8.46 1.96
N ARG A 115 5.16 -9.36 1.58
CA ARG A 115 4.55 -10.34 2.51
C ARG A 115 5.58 -11.32 3.09
N ARG A 116 6.52 -11.80 2.28
CA ARG A 116 7.53 -12.78 2.71
C ARG A 116 8.63 -12.13 3.54
N GLU A 117 9.03 -10.91 3.19
CA GLU A 117 10.07 -10.14 3.87
C GLU A 117 9.56 -9.36 5.10
N GLY A 118 8.23 -9.31 5.32
CA GLY A 118 7.63 -8.62 6.46
C GLY A 118 7.64 -7.10 6.35
N GLY A 119 7.58 -6.56 5.13
CA GLY A 119 7.52 -5.12 4.88
C GLY A 119 6.14 -4.51 5.04
N ASN A 120 6.08 -3.18 5.03
CA ASN A 120 4.83 -2.42 5.10
C ASN A 120 4.14 -2.43 3.72
N LEU A 121 3.14 -3.29 3.54
CA LEU A 121 2.41 -3.43 2.27
C LEU A 121 1.75 -2.13 1.81
N GLY A 122 1.30 -1.27 2.72
CA GLY A 122 0.72 0.02 2.36
C GLY A 122 1.72 0.90 1.61
N ILE A 123 2.95 0.97 2.11
CA ILE A 123 4.04 1.74 1.49
C ILE A 123 4.54 1.04 0.22
N ILE A 124 4.79 -0.26 0.28
CA ILE A 124 5.31 -1.05 -0.85
C ILE A 124 4.39 -0.96 -2.07
N LEU A 125 3.08 -1.18 -1.90
CA LEU A 125 2.14 -1.18 -3.01
C LEU A 125 1.91 0.23 -3.55
N THR A 126 1.88 1.22 -2.68
CA THR A 126 1.78 2.63 -3.07
C THR A 126 2.99 3.05 -3.91
N ALA A 127 4.20 2.73 -3.45
CA ALA A 127 5.43 2.98 -4.19
C ALA A 127 5.46 2.19 -5.51
N ALA A 128 5.01 0.93 -5.52
CA ALA A 128 4.94 0.14 -6.76
C ALA A 128 4.01 0.74 -7.82
N TYR A 129 2.88 1.33 -7.43
CA TYR A 129 2.03 2.03 -8.39
C TYR A 129 2.61 3.37 -8.84
N LEU A 130 3.45 4.02 -8.04
CA LEU A 130 3.92 5.39 -8.30
C LEU A 130 5.39 5.50 -8.72
N HIS A 131 6.18 4.42 -8.72
CA HIS A 131 7.63 4.49 -8.99
C HIS A 131 7.96 5.19 -10.32
N ASP A 132 7.25 4.83 -11.38
CA ASP A 132 7.42 5.36 -12.73
C ASP A 132 6.59 6.64 -13.01
N ILE A 133 5.92 7.22 -12.01
CA ILE A 133 4.98 8.33 -12.23
C ILE A 133 5.68 9.57 -12.83
N GLY A 134 6.97 9.74 -12.55
CA GLY A 134 7.79 10.85 -13.05
C GLY A 134 8.04 10.82 -14.56
N ILE A 135 7.82 9.68 -15.24
CA ILE A 135 8.14 9.55 -16.67
C ILE A 135 7.45 10.61 -17.52
N LYS A 136 6.18 10.92 -17.25
CA LYS A 136 5.44 11.90 -18.07
C LYS A 136 6.00 13.32 -17.94
N GLU A 137 6.45 13.70 -16.75
CA GLU A 137 7.09 15.00 -16.53
C GLU A 137 8.51 15.01 -17.10
N ALA A 138 9.23 13.89 -17.01
CA ALA A 138 10.54 13.73 -17.63
C ALA A 138 10.47 13.89 -19.17
N GLU A 139 9.49 13.25 -19.81
CA GLU A 139 9.23 13.41 -21.25
C GLU A 139 8.85 14.86 -21.59
N ARG A 140 7.97 15.49 -20.79
CA ARG A 140 7.51 16.86 -21.03
C ARG A 140 8.61 17.90 -20.91
N LYS A 141 9.50 17.76 -19.92
CA LYS A 141 10.53 18.76 -19.59
C LYS A 141 11.86 18.53 -20.32
N TYR A 142 12.23 17.28 -20.54
CA TYR A 142 13.56 16.90 -21.00
C TYR A 142 13.56 16.08 -22.30
N ASP A 143 12.39 15.74 -22.85
CA ASP A 143 12.25 14.82 -24.00
C ASP A 143 12.99 13.49 -23.76
N SER A 144 12.94 13.00 -22.51
CA SER A 144 13.73 11.86 -22.07
C SER A 144 12.98 11.00 -21.07
N THR A 145 13.19 9.69 -21.19
CA THR A 145 12.77 8.68 -20.22
C THR A 145 13.95 8.16 -19.41
N ALA A 146 15.07 8.87 -19.35
CA ALA A 146 16.22 8.43 -18.56
C ALA A 146 15.88 8.38 -17.06
N ALA A 147 16.32 7.32 -16.37
CA ALA A 147 16.02 7.05 -14.95
C ALA A 147 16.20 8.28 -14.05
N ARG A 148 17.31 9.01 -14.22
CA ARG A 148 17.60 10.25 -13.47
C ARG A 148 16.45 11.27 -13.51
N TYR A 149 15.85 11.51 -14.67
CA TYR A 149 14.78 12.50 -14.79
C TYR A 149 13.46 11.98 -14.22
N GLN A 150 13.22 10.67 -14.32
CA GLN A 150 12.03 10.07 -13.71
C GLN A 150 12.09 10.16 -12.18
N GLU A 151 13.25 9.89 -11.61
CA GLU A 151 13.53 9.97 -10.18
C GLU A 151 13.50 11.42 -9.66
N GLU A 152 13.92 12.38 -10.47
CA GLU A 152 13.82 13.81 -10.15
C GLU A 152 12.37 14.32 -10.16
N GLU A 153 11.57 13.86 -11.12
CA GLU A 153 10.21 14.35 -11.36
C GLU A 153 9.10 13.53 -10.70
N GLY A 154 9.40 12.30 -10.27
CA GLY A 154 8.46 11.39 -9.63
C GLY A 154 7.98 11.85 -8.25
N PRO A 155 8.87 12.23 -7.32
CA PRO A 155 8.48 12.58 -5.95
C PRO A 155 7.47 13.74 -5.84
N PRO A 156 7.59 14.85 -6.61
CA PRO A 156 6.58 15.90 -6.61
C PRO A 156 5.18 15.40 -7.01
N VAL A 157 5.09 14.58 -8.05
CA VAL A 157 3.80 14.04 -8.55
C VAL A 157 3.23 13.01 -7.56
N ALA A 158 4.07 12.13 -7.02
CA ALA A 158 3.66 11.17 -6.00
C ALA A 158 3.10 11.88 -4.76
N ARG A 159 3.78 12.94 -4.28
CA ARG A 159 3.32 13.75 -3.15
C ARG A 159 1.96 14.38 -3.40
N GLU A 160 1.76 14.99 -4.57
CA GLU A 160 0.48 15.59 -4.95
C GLU A 160 -0.66 14.57 -4.90
N ILE A 161 -0.47 13.41 -5.54
CA ILE A 161 -1.45 12.32 -5.55
C ILE A 161 -1.77 11.89 -4.12
N LEU A 162 -0.76 11.55 -3.31
CA LEU A 162 -0.97 11.03 -1.97
C LEU A 162 -1.61 12.04 -1.02
N THR A 163 -1.21 13.32 -1.12
CA THR A 163 -1.82 14.41 -0.36
C THR A 163 -3.30 14.55 -0.70
N SER A 164 -3.64 14.53 -1.99
CA SER A 164 -5.05 14.61 -2.44
C SER A 164 -5.89 13.41 -1.96
N LEU A 165 -5.25 12.26 -1.73
CA LEU A 165 -5.91 11.07 -1.23
C LEU A 165 -6.04 11.03 0.30
N GLY A 166 -5.39 11.95 1.02
CA GLY A 166 -5.39 12.03 2.48
C GLY A 166 -4.44 11.02 3.14
N ALA A 167 -3.34 10.68 2.48
CA ALA A 167 -2.27 9.87 3.07
C ALA A 167 -1.58 10.64 4.22
N GLY A 168 -1.09 9.91 5.23
CA GLY A 168 -0.33 10.52 6.31
C GLY A 168 1.08 10.92 5.87
N GLU A 169 1.64 11.95 6.50
CA GLU A 169 2.94 12.54 6.10
C GLU A 169 4.08 11.51 6.11
N GLU A 170 4.13 10.62 7.11
CA GLU A 170 5.14 9.57 7.20
C GLU A 170 5.14 8.64 5.97
N MET A 171 3.95 8.25 5.49
CA MET A 171 3.80 7.44 4.28
C MET A 171 4.19 8.24 3.03
N ILE A 172 3.83 9.52 2.96
CA ILE A 172 4.19 10.39 1.84
C ILE A 172 5.69 10.51 1.73
N GLU A 173 6.37 10.83 2.83
CA GLU A 173 7.83 10.98 2.86
C GLU A 173 8.53 9.69 2.44
N GLU A 174 8.14 8.54 2.99
CA GLU A 174 8.78 7.27 2.64
C GLU A 174 8.52 6.86 1.18
N VAL A 175 7.31 7.02 0.67
CA VAL A 175 7.02 6.73 -0.74
C VAL A 175 7.79 7.68 -1.66
N CYS A 176 7.82 8.98 -1.35
CA CYS A 176 8.58 9.95 -2.13
C CYS A 176 10.08 9.65 -2.12
N ASP A 177 10.64 9.26 -0.97
CA ASP A 177 12.04 8.83 -0.87
C ASP A 177 12.28 7.65 -1.81
N ILE A 178 11.51 6.56 -1.69
CA ILE A 178 11.64 5.38 -2.55
C ILE A 178 11.56 5.76 -4.04
N VAL A 179 10.57 6.53 -4.45
CA VAL A 179 10.38 6.97 -5.85
C VAL A 179 11.59 7.78 -6.34
N ALA A 180 12.22 8.58 -5.49
CA ALA A 180 13.34 9.45 -5.85
C ALA A 180 14.66 8.72 -6.19
N HIS A 181 14.75 7.41 -5.95
CA HIS A 181 15.98 6.65 -6.20
C HIS A 181 15.74 5.16 -6.47
N HIS A 182 14.55 4.79 -6.95
CA HIS A 182 14.17 3.39 -7.16
C HIS A 182 15.02 2.67 -8.23
N HIS A 183 15.70 3.37 -9.14
CA HIS A 183 16.69 2.78 -10.06
C HIS A 183 18.11 2.75 -9.47
N HIS A 184 18.39 3.55 -8.44
CA HIS A 184 19.71 3.76 -7.84
C HIS A 184 19.71 3.42 -6.34
N PRO A 185 19.70 2.12 -5.97
CA PRO A 185 19.74 1.69 -4.57
C PRO A 185 20.97 2.25 -3.85
N ARG A 186 20.77 2.72 -2.62
CA ARG A 186 21.85 3.15 -1.72
C ARG A 186 22.54 1.93 -1.11
N ALA A 187 23.63 2.17 -0.36
CA ALA A 187 24.36 1.12 0.32
C ALA A 187 23.51 0.41 1.39
N GLU A 188 22.62 1.15 2.05
CA GLU A 188 21.67 0.63 3.02
C GLU A 188 20.27 1.03 2.59
N GLU A 189 19.42 0.02 2.35
CA GLU A 189 18.02 0.20 1.98
C GLU A 189 17.11 -0.57 2.93
N ASN A 190 15.93 -0.02 3.17
CA ASN A 190 14.91 -0.66 4.00
C ASN A 190 14.19 -1.79 3.24
N VAL A 191 13.39 -2.58 3.96
CA VAL A 191 12.66 -3.71 3.36
C VAL A 191 11.63 -3.28 2.31
N ASN A 192 11.04 -2.10 2.46
CA ASN A 192 10.01 -1.58 1.56
C ASN A 192 10.63 -1.22 0.20
N PHE A 193 11.75 -0.49 0.22
CA PHE A 193 12.54 -0.18 -0.97
C PHE A 193 12.99 -1.47 -1.67
N LYS A 194 13.63 -2.38 -0.93
CA LYS A 194 14.15 -3.64 -1.51
C LYS A 194 13.04 -4.48 -2.15
N SER A 195 11.86 -4.49 -1.56
CA SER A 195 10.69 -5.20 -2.10
C SER A 195 10.23 -4.60 -3.43
N LEU A 196 10.19 -3.27 -3.55
CA LEU A 196 9.89 -2.60 -4.81
C LEU A 196 10.97 -2.87 -5.85
N TYR A 197 12.24 -2.67 -5.49
CA TYR A 197 13.37 -2.81 -6.40
C TYR A 197 13.40 -4.20 -7.04
N ASP A 198 13.26 -5.26 -6.23
CA ASP A 198 13.24 -6.62 -6.72
C ASP A 198 12.01 -6.90 -7.60
N ALA A 199 10.85 -6.33 -7.24
CA ALA A 199 9.63 -6.49 -8.03
C ALA A 199 9.74 -5.83 -9.42
N ASP A 200 10.27 -4.62 -9.49
CA ASP A 200 10.54 -3.94 -10.74
C ASP A 200 11.56 -4.71 -11.58
N ARG A 201 12.63 -5.20 -10.94
CA ARG A 201 13.64 -6.02 -11.60
C ARG A 201 13.06 -7.30 -12.20
N LEU A 202 12.13 -7.98 -11.52
CA LEU A 202 11.42 -9.15 -12.07
C LEU A 202 10.68 -8.82 -13.35
N VAL A 203 9.89 -7.73 -13.35
CA VAL A 203 9.08 -7.34 -14.51
C VAL A 203 9.96 -6.91 -15.68
N ASN A 204 11.00 -6.13 -15.43
CA ASN A 204 11.96 -5.72 -16.44
C ASN A 204 12.66 -6.93 -17.06
N MET A 205 13.08 -7.90 -16.25
CA MET A 205 13.66 -9.15 -16.77
C MET A 205 12.66 -9.97 -17.59
N GLU A 206 11.39 -10.09 -17.17
CA GLU A 206 10.35 -10.76 -17.97
C GLU A 206 10.14 -10.10 -19.34
N GLU A 207 10.16 -8.77 -19.39
CA GLU A 207 10.01 -8.00 -20.63
C GLU A 207 11.22 -8.18 -21.54
N ASP A 208 12.44 -8.01 -20.99
CA ASP A 208 13.69 -8.16 -21.73
C ASP A 208 13.85 -9.56 -22.32
N LEU A 209 13.46 -10.61 -21.59
CA LEU A 209 13.59 -12.00 -22.04
C LEU A 209 12.62 -12.36 -23.18
N LYS A 210 11.47 -11.68 -23.28
CA LYS A 210 10.55 -11.86 -24.42
C LYS A 210 11.16 -11.34 -25.71
N GLU A 211 11.91 -10.25 -25.63
CA GLU A 211 12.59 -9.62 -26.77
C GLU A 211 13.93 -10.30 -27.08
N LYS A 212 14.69 -10.67 -26.04
CA LYS A 212 16.06 -11.18 -26.13
C LYS A 212 16.28 -12.36 -25.18
N PRO A 213 16.03 -13.60 -25.64
CA PRO A 213 16.26 -14.79 -24.83
C PRO A 213 17.73 -14.90 -24.38
N LEU A 214 17.94 -15.20 -23.11
CA LEU A 214 19.25 -15.45 -22.52
C LEU A 214 19.46 -16.94 -22.26
N SER A 215 20.72 -17.38 -22.26
CA SER A 215 21.11 -18.72 -21.82
C SER A 215 20.85 -18.89 -20.31
N GLU A 216 20.49 -20.11 -19.90
CA GLU A 216 20.19 -20.46 -18.50
C GLU A 216 21.30 -20.03 -17.51
N GLU A 217 22.57 -20.27 -17.85
CA GLU A 217 23.72 -19.95 -17.00
C GLU A 217 23.87 -18.43 -16.75
N LYS A 218 23.75 -17.63 -17.81
CA LYS A 218 23.77 -16.17 -17.70
C LYS A 218 22.61 -15.67 -16.85
N MET A 219 21.42 -16.26 -17.00
CA MET A 219 20.24 -15.88 -16.24
C MET A 219 20.40 -16.16 -14.74
N LYS A 220 20.95 -17.33 -14.38
CA LYS A 220 21.28 -17.65 -12.97
C LYS A 220 22.25 -16.64 -12.37
N GLY A 221 23.32 -16.29 -13.11
CA GLY A 221 24.30 -15.32 -12.66
C GLY A 221 23.75 -13.90 -12.48
N ILE A 222 22.77 -13.49 -13.30
CA ILE A 222 22.07 -12.20 -13.15
C ILE A 222 21.21 -12.23 -11.88
N ILE A 223 20.39 -13.26 -11.70
CA ILE A 223 19.47 -13.38 -10.56
C ILE A 223 20.22 -13.33 -9.21
N GLU A 224 21.39 -13.94 -9.12
CA GLU A 224 22.16 -13.92 -7.86
C GLU A 224 22.80 -12.57 -7.54
N LYS A 225 22.93 -11.68 -8.53
CA LYS A 225 23.62 -10.38 -8.38
C LYS A 225 22.68 -9.18 -8.38
N SER A 226 21.52 -9.29 -9.01
CA SER A 226 20.65 -8.15 -9.28
C SER A 226 19.49 -7.98 -8.31
N PHE A 227 19.32 -8.89 -7.35
CA PHE A 227 18.22 -8.87 -6.38
C PHE A 227 18.75 -8.57 -4.98
N LEU A 228 17.98 -7.81 -4.21
CA LEU A 228 18.31 -7.32 -2.88
C LEU A 228 17.70 -8.15 -1.74
N THR A 229 16.68 -8.97 -2.03
CA THR A 229 15.99 -9.82 -1.06
C THR A 229 16.10 -11.30 -1.37
N GLY A 230 16.02 -12.14 -0.34
CA GLY A 230 15.97 -13.60 -0.50
C GLY A 230 14.69 -14.04 -1.24
N SER A 231 13.56 -13.39 -0.95
CA SER A 231 12.29 -13.65 -1.60
C SER A 231 12.28 -13.28 -3.09
N GLY A 232 12.91 -12.16 -3.46
CA GLY A 232 13.06 -11.74 -4.86
C GLY A 232 13.85 -12.77 -5.68
N ILE A 233 14.98 -13.25 -5.14
CA ILE A 233 15.76 -14.34 -5.74
C ILE A 233 14.92 -15.62 -5.89
N GLN A 234 14.17 -15.99 -4.86
CA GLN A 234 13.33 -17.18 -4.89
C GLN A 234 12.24 -17.09 -5.96
N ILE A 235 11.51 -15.98 -6.02
CA ILE A 235 10.45 -15.75 -7.01
C ILE A 235 11.04 -15.73 -8.42
N ALA A 236 12.19 -15.08 -8.63
CA ALA A 236 12.89 -15.11 -9.92
C ALA A 236 13.23 -16.54 -10.35
N ARG A 237 13.71 -17.38 -9.43
CA ARG A 237 14.01 -18.79 -9.72
C ARG A 237 12.76 -19.60 -10.07
N GLU A 238 11.66 -19.39 -9.34
CA GLU A 238 10.36 -20.05 -9.59
C GLU A 238 9.80 -19.66 -10.96
N LEU A 239 9.92 -18.38 -11.32
CA LEU A 239 9.40 -17.81 -12.56
C LEU A 239 10.21 -18.22 -13.79
N PHE A 240 11.54 -18.18 -13.72
CA PHE A 240 12.42 -18.37 -14.87
C PHE A 240 12.99 -19.79 -15.00
N PHE A 241 12.93 -20.61 -13.93
CA PHE A 241 13.33 -22.02 -13.95
C PHE A 241 12.24 -22.91 -13.31
N PRO A 242 11.03 -22.94 -13.89
CA PRO A 242 9.95 -23.77 -13.36
C PRO A 242 10.40 -25.23 -13.36
N LYS A 243 10.31 -25.90 -12.19
CA LYS A 243 10.55 -27.34 -12.12
C LYS A 243 9.52 -28.01 -13.03
N GLN A 244 9.97 -28.81 -14.00
CA GLN A 244 9.05 -29.62 -14.78
C GLN A 244 8.28 -30.52 -13.82
N GLU A 245 6.97 -30.32 -13.71
CA GLU A 245 6.11 -31.25 -12.99
C GLU A 245 6.24 -32.62 -13.66
N ASN A 246 6.78 -33.58 -12.91
CA ASN A 246 6.78 -34.98 -13.30
C ASN A 246 5.34 -35.38 -13.63
N ASN A 247 5.08 -35.61 -14.92
CA ASN A 247 3.88 -36.24 -15.42
C ASN A 247 3.88 -37.71 -14.94
N ARG A 248 3.56 -37.94 -13.67
CA ARG A 248 3.33 -39.25 -13.07
C ARG A 248 1.82 -39.41 -12.85
N GLY A 249 1.19 -40.17 -13.73
CA GLY A 249 -0.07 -40.83 -13.42
C GLY A 249 -1.24 -40.53 -14.35
N LYS A 250 -1.12 -40.87 -15.64
CA LYS A 250 -2.24 -41.45 -16.39
C LYS A 250 -1.71 -42.62 -17.21
N ILE A 251 -1.77 -43.81 -16.60
CA ILE A 251 -1.86 -45.10 -17.30
C ILE A 251 -3.34 -45.46 -17.27
#